data_AF-A0A9X4KTJ4-F1
#
_entry.id   AF-A0A9X4KTJ4-F1
#
_cell.length_a   1.000
_cell.length_b   1.000
_cell.length_c   1.000
_cell.angle_alpha   90.00
_cell.angle_beta   90.00
_cell.angle_gamma   90.00
#
_symmetry.space_group_name_H-M   'P 1'
#
loop_
_entity.id
_entity.type
_entity.pdbx_description
1 polymer ?
#
loop_
_entity_poly.entity_id
_entity_poly.type
_entity_poly.pdbx_seq_one_letter_code
_entity_poly.pdbx_strand_id
1 'polypeptide(L)'
;MPAGAWYGEALLRASDAGVVQGDGAGHYRPNAPVSRQEAVVMLDRAYQTNLLDGAQSGAAEQRLAFTDAGEIGNWASGAVTRLAEAGVVSGRSAGRFEPKANLTRAEALQMIDRLTGSLIAAPGIYDAQPAEGNMVVAAADVTLRGVTIHGDLYAAEGISDGELTLDGVRIEGRLIVNGGGTNSVILRDTVITGDVVVRKRDDRVRLLAEGKTSAAKIRLLSGATLEGDYARVLLEAGGAATTLKDGSFSRVEMDAAGALTIRRAQIGSLSVGSRAGGAKLDLDAGSSVEALSLDAAASVSGSGRIVKAKVSANGVKFERRPDDLELGEGIALAEGGGGSDGPSTPATTPTATPTPTATPTVTPTATPTATPTATPAPRLTFGDAKEEARAGLVTTGDSGVDTIHTEVGELSDSYTVRYMSGQLSTIDFELSGLSPGEPATLELEEIHTRAAGALAYTVLTAGEPTYYRTYEEASAGPNHFFCRGACRAGRFKWPLADHAAKRRRPPRQLWPHLGLRRL
;
A
#
# COMPACT_ATOMS: atom_id res chain seq x y z
N MET A 1 -3.69 -13.81 -21.72
CA MET A 1 -4.77 -12.79 -21.72
C MET A 1 -4.59 -11.89 -22.94
N PRO A 2 -5.64 -11.49 -23.66
CA PRO A 2 -5.53 -10.52 -24.76
C PRO A 2 -5.02 -9.16 -24.24
N ALA A 3 -4.13 -8.52 -25.00
CA ALA A 3 -3.69 -7.15 -24.71
C ALA A 3 -4.88 -6.18 -24.81
N GLY A 4 -4.98 -5.22 -23.90
CA GLY A 4 -6.05 -4.21 -23.90
C GLY A 4 -7.43 -4.69 -23.40
N ALA A 5 -7.54 -5.89 -22.84
CA ALA A 5 -8.80 -6.33 -22.23
C ALA A 5 -9.19 -5.41 -21.07
N TRP A 6 -10.46 -4.98 -21.00
CA TRP A 6 -10.95 -4.04 -19.98
C TRP A 6 -10.73 -4.50 -18.53
N TYR A 7 -10.70 -5.82 -18.29
CA TYR A 7 -10.44 -6.43 -16.99
C TYR A 7 -8.95 -6.70 -16.71
N GLY A 8 -8.05 -6.45 -17.68
CA GLY A 8 -6.66 -6.89 -17.62
C GLY A 8 -5.89 -6.33 -16.44
N GLU A 9 -5.96 -5.03 -16.23
CA GLU A 9 -5.26 -4.38 -15.11
C GLU A 9 -5.80 -4.84 -13.75
N ALA A 10 -7.13 -4.88 -13.59
CA ALA A 10 -7.77 -5.33 -12.35
C ALA A 10 -7.43 -6.80 -12.04
N LEU A 11 -7.41 -7.67 -13.06
CA LEU A 11 -7.07 -9.08 -12.88
C LEU A 11 -5.58 -9.26 -12.53
N LEU A 12 -4.69 -8.50 -13.16
CA LEU A 12 -3.26 -8.52 -12.81
C LEU A 12 -3.03 -8.06 -11.38
N ARG A 13 -3.68 -6.97 -10.95
CA ARG A 13 -3.61 -6.50 -9.55
C ARG A 13 -4.14 -7.54 -8.57
N ALA A 14 -5.31 -8.14 -8.86
CA ALA A 14 -5.90 -9.16 -8.00
C ALA A 14 -5.08 -10.46 -7.98
N SER A 15 -4.41 -10.80 -9.08
CA SER A 15 -3.48 -11.92 -9.15
C SER A 15 -2.20 -11.66 -8.36
N ASP A 16 -1.59 -10.50 -8.54
CA ASP A 16 -0.42 -10.06 -7.78
C ASP A 16 -0.76 -10.01 -6.27
N ALA A 17 -1.97 -9.56 -5.95
CA ALA A 17 -2.55 -9.57 -4.61
C ALA A 17 -2.71 -10.96 -3.97
N GLY A 18 -2.58 -12.02 -4.78
CA GLY A 18 -2.90 -13.40 -4.37
C GLY A 18 -4.39 -13.65 -4.15
N VAL A 19 -5.26 -12.68 -4.47
CA VAL A 19 -6.72 -12.76 -4.30
C VAL A 19 -7.31 -13.73 -5.31
N VAL A 20 -6.90 -13.60 -6.57
CA VAL A 20 -7.33 -14.46 -7.67
C VAL A 20 -6.20 -15.39 -8.06
N GLN A 21 -6.50 -16.67 -8.17
CA GLN A 21 -5.60 -17.69 -8.68
C GLN A 21 -6.23 -18.31 -9.93
N GLY A 22 -5.41 -18.73 -10.89
CA GLY A 22 -5.90 -19.42 -12.08
C GLY A 22 -6.50 -20.79 -11.75
N ASP A 23 -7.13 -21.42 -12.74
CA ASP A 23 -7.77 -22.73 -12.66
C ASP A 23 -6.81 -23.93 -12.53
N GLY A 24 -5.51 -23.67 -12.31
CA GLY A 24 -4.46 -24.69 -12.30
C GLY A 24 -4.03 -25.18 -13.70
N ALA A 25 -4.77 -24.84 -14.75
CA ALA A 25 -4.43 -25.14 -16.15
C ALA A 25 -3.85 -23.93 -16.89
N GLY A 26 -3.51 -22.86 -16.15
CA GLY A 26 -2.93 -21.64 -16.71
C GLY A 26 -3.95 -20.59 -17.17
N HIS A 27 -5.23 -20.72 -16.79
CA HIS A 27 -6.28 -19.78 -17.21
C HIS A 27 -6.99 -19.13 -16.02
N TYR A 28 -7.33 -17.84 -16.14
CA TYR A 28 -8.15 -17.11 -15.16
C TYR A 28 -9.65 -17.12 -15.46
N ARG A 29 -10.05 -17.53 -16.68
CA ARG A 29 -11.46 -17.60 -17.13
C ARG A 29 -12.27 -16.33 -16.79
N PRO A 30 -11.83 -15.13 -17.21
CA PRO A 30 -12.36 -13.83 -16.75
C PRO A 30 -13.83 -13.56 -17.09
N ASN A 31 -14.40 -14.29 -18.07
CA ASN A 31 -15.80 -14.17 -18.47
C ASN A 31 -16.69 -15.27 -17.85
N ALA A 32 -16.12 -16.20 -17.09
CA ALA A 32 -16.90 -17.22 -16.40
C ALA A 32 -17.63 -16.59 -15.21
N PRO A 33 -18.88 -17.00 -14.93
CA PRO A 33 -19.53 -16.60 -13.69
C PRO A 33 -18.76 -17.17 -12.49
N VAL A 34 -18.64 -16.36 -11.44
CA VAL A 34 -17.99 -16.77 -10.19
C VAL A 34 -19.02 -17.47 -9.30
N SER A 35 -18.70 -18.67 -8.83
CA SER A 35 -19.53 -19.39 -7.86
C SER A 35 -19.41 -18.80 -6.45
N ARG A 36 -20.39 -19.07 -5.58
CA ARG A 36 -20.36 -18.57 -4.18
C ARG A 36 -19.11 -18.99 -3.41
N GLN A 37 -18.68 -20.24 -3.55
CA GLN A 37 -17.49 -20.72 -2.84
C GLN A 37 -16.19 -20.10 -3.37
N GLU A 38 -16.10 -19.83 -4.69
CA GLU A 38 -14.94 -19.14 -5.28
C GLU A 38 -14.88 -17.69 -4.77
N ALA A 39 -16.02 -17.00 -4.75
CA ALA A 39 -16.07 -15.62 -4.27
C ALA A 39 -15.69 -15.50 -2.78
N VAL A 40 -16.17 -16.44 -1.95
CA VAL A 40 -15.79 -16.49 -0.53
C VAL A 40 -14.29 -16.69 -0.35
N VAL A 41 -13.66 -17.55 -1.16
CA VAL A 41 -12.21 -17.74 -1.11
C VAL A 41 -11.45 -16.51 -1.59
N MET A 42 -11.93 -15.81 -2.63
CA MET A 42 -11.35 -14.54 -3.07
C MET A 42 -11.43 -13.49 -1.96
N LEU A 43 -12.58 -13.36 -1.30
CA LEU A 43 -12.76 -12.40 -0.21
C LEU A 43 -11.93 -12.76 1.04
N ASP A 44 -11.85 -14.03 1.40
CA ASP A 44 -11.02 -14.51 2.52
C ASP A 44 -9.54 -14.15 2.32
N ARG A 45 -9.06 -14.24 1.08
CA ARG A 45 -7.69 -13.84 0.70
C ARG A 45 -7.51 -12.32 0.71
N ALA A 46 -8.49 -11.58 0.19
CA ALA A 46 -8.43 -10.11 0.13
C ALA A 46 -8.39 -9.48 1.53
N TYR A 47 -9.22 -9.99 2.45
CA TYR A 47 -9.34 -9.49 3.83
C TYR A 47 -8.51 -10.28 4.85
N GLN A 48 -7.73 -11.26 4.39
CA GLN A 48 -6.80 -12.06 5.20
C GLN A 48 -7.45 -12.62 6.48
N THR A 49 -8.70 -13.06 6.34
CA THR A 49 -9.46 -13.66 7.45
C THR A 49 -8.85 -15.01 7.84
N ASN A 50 -8.09 -15.64 6.95
CA ASN A 50 -7.26 -16.81 7.28
C ASN A 50 -6.18 -16.55 8.33
N LEU A 51 -5.85 -15.28 8.64
CA LEU A 51 -4.92 -14.89 9.69
C LEU A 51 -5.60 -14.65 11.04
N LEU A 52 -6.88 -14.99 11.20
CA LEU A 52 -7.58 -14.96 12.49
C LEU A 52 -7.00 -16.05 13.41
N ASP A 53 -6.56 -15.67 14.61
CA ASP A 53 -6.13 -16.63 15.63
C ASP A 53 -7.29 -17.59 15.97
N GLY A 54 -6.99 -18.89 16.08
CA GLY A 54 -8.00 -19.94 16.23
C GLY A 54 -8.51 -20.53 14.91
N ALA A 55 -8.07 -20.01 13.75
CA ALA A 55 -8.21 -20.67 12.44
C ALA A 55 -7.30 -21.91 12.37
N GLN A 56 -7.60 -22.92 13.18
CA GLN A 56 -7.06 -24.26 13.03
C GLN A 56 -7.40 -24.75 11.63
N SER A 57 -6.41 -24.71 10.76
CA SER A 57 -6.37 -25.50 9.53
C SER A 57 -6.25 -26.96 9.95
N GLY A 58 -7.32 -27.53 10.50
CA GLY A 58 -7.28 -28.83 11.17
C GLY A 58 -8.50 -29.17 12.04
N ALA A 59 -9.35 -28.20 12.43
CA ALA A 59 -10.62 -28.52 13.08
C ALA A 59 -11.67 -28.89 12.03
N ALA A 60 -11.57 -30.11 11.53
CA ALA A 60 -12.51 -30.74 10.59
C ALA A 60 -13.93 -30.96 11.17
N GLU A 61 -14.33 -30.28 12.25
CA GLU A 61 -15.61 -30.54 12.93
C GLU A 61 -16.37 -29.31 13.45
N GLN A 62 -16.03 -28.08 13.04
CA GLN A 62 -17.07 -27.05 13.07
C GLN A 62 -18.01 -27.32 11.89
N ARG A 63 -19.04 -28.12 12.18
CA ARG A 63 -20.14 -28.39 11.26
C ARG A 63 -20.74 -27.04 10.88
N LEU A 64 -20.35 -26.54 9.72
CA LEU A 64 -21.09 -25.52 9.00
C LEU A 64 -22.57 -25.88 9.13
N ALA A 65 -23.39 -24.97 9.64
CA ALA A 65 -24.82 -25.21 9.84
C ALA A 65 -25.60 -25.31 8.51
N PHE A 66 -24.88 -25.50 7.40
CA PHE A 66 -25.42 -25.61 6.06
C PHE A 66 -25.77 -27.07 5.75
N THR A 67 -26.99 -27.31 5.30
CA THR A 67 -27.45 -28.68 4.97
C THR A 67 -26.72 -29.27 3.76
N ASP A 68 -26.10 -28.43 2.92
CA ASP A 68 -25.29 -28.80 1.76
C ASP A 68 -23.78 -28.58 1.99
N ALA A 69 -23.32 -28.58 3.25
CA ALA A 69 -21.90 -28.42 3.57
C ALA A 69 -20.99 -29.45 2.88
N GLY A 70 -21.50 -30.67 2.64
CA GLY A 70 -20.77 -31.72 1.91
C GLY A 70 -20.53 -31.43 0.42
N GLU A 71 -21.19 -30.41 -0.15
CA GLU A 71 -20.94 -29.98 -1.53
C GLU A 71 -19.84 -28.90 -1.65
N ILE A 72 -19.38 -28.36 -0.52
CA ILE A 72 -18.34 -27.34 -0.46
C ILE A 72 -16.99 -28.02 -0.73
N GLY A 73 -16.21 -27.48 -1.66
CA GLY A 73 -14.87 -28.00 -1.89
C GLY A 73 -13.98 -27.89 -0.65
N ASN A 74 -13.14 -28.89 -0.38
CA ASN A 74 -12.21 -28.87 0.76
C ASN A 74 -11.34 -27.59 0.79
N TRP A 75 -10.97 -27.08 -0.39
CA TRP A 75 -10.21 -25.85 -0.57
C TRP A 75 -10.99 -24.57 -0.17
N ALA A 76 -12.32 -24.61 -0.18
CA ALA A 76 -13.19 -23.50 0.19
C ALA A 76 -13.71 -23.60 1.63
N SER A 77 -13.76 -24.82 2.19
CA SER A 77 -14.39 -25.10 3.49
C SER A 77 -13.91 -24.16 4.59
N GLY A 78 -12.60 -23.97 4.74
CA GLY A 78 -12.05 -23.07 5.77
C GLY A 78 -12.46 -21.61 5.58
N ALA A 79 -12.50 -21.11 4.35
CA ALA A 79 -12.94 -19.75 4.06
C ALA A 79 -14.44 -19.59 4.34
N VAL A 80 -15.26 -20.57 3.94
CA VAL A 80 -16.70 -20.56 4.21
C VAL A 80 -16.98 -20.57 5.71
N THR A 81 -16.27 -21.38 6.49
CA THR A 81 -16.40 -21.40 7.96
C THR A 81 -16.08 -20.04 8.56
N ARG A 82 -14.91 -19.47 8.25
CA ARG A 82 -14.51 -18.18 8.82
C ARG A 82 -15.47 -17.05 8.46
N LEU A 83 -15.87 -16.95 7.20
CA LEU A 83 -16.78 -15.89 6.76
C LEU A 83 -18.22 -16.12 7.26
N ALA A 84 -18.62 -17.36 7.56
CA ALA A 84 -19.91 -17.64 8.19
C ALA A 84 -19.91 -17.25 9.66
N GLU A 85 -18.83 -17.56 10.39
CA GLU A 85 -18.65 -17.18 11.80
C GLU A 85 -18.56 -15.66 11.98
N ALA A 86 -17.89 -14.97 11.04
CA ALA A 86 -17.84 -13.51 11.00
C ALA A 86 -19.18 -12.86 10.55
N GLY A 87 -20.22 -13.65 10.26
CA GLY A 87 -21.51 -13.15 9.80
C GLY A 87 -21.50 -12.52 8.40
N VAL A 88 -20.39 -12.65 7.66
CA VAL A 88 -20.22 -12.12 6.30
C VAL A 88 -21.09 -12.90 5.32
N VAL A 89 -21.07 -14.23 5.44
CA VAL A 89 -21.93 -15.12 4.64
C VAL A 89 -22.98 -15.82 5.50
N SER A 90 -24.17 -15.91 4.94
CA SER A 90 -25.28 -16.67 5.50
C SER A 90 -25.81 -17.67 4.47
N GLY A 91 -26.53 -18.67 4.96
CA GLY A 91 -27.28 -19.58 4.10
C GLY A 91 -28.38 -18.82 3.36
N ARG A 92 -28.74 -19.34 2.19
CA ARG A 92 -29.97 -19.00 1.46
C ARG A 92 -31.15 -19.81 2.06
N SER A 93 -32.29 -19.79 1.37
CA SER A 93 -33.49 -20.53 1.75
C SER A 93 -33.18 -22.00 2.09
N ALA A 94 -33.87 -22.54 3.10
CA ALA A 94 -33.72 -23.91 3.60
C ALA A 94 -32.37 -24.23 4.26
N GLY A 95 -31.61 -23.23 4.71
CA GLY A 95 -30.36 -23.46 5.44
C GLY A 95 -29.22 -23.97 4.56
N ARG A 96 -29.25 -23.67 3.26
CA ARG A 96 -28.23 -24.09 2.28
C ARG A 96 -27.25 -22.97 1.96
N PHE A 97 -25.98 -23.28 1.78
CA PHE A 97 -24.96 -22.34 1.32
C PHE A 97 -24.96 -22.17 -0.22
N GLU A 98 -25.28 -23.24 -0.94
CA GLU A 98 -25.27 -23.33 -2.41
C GLU A 98 -23.88 -23.06 -3.04
N PRO A 99 -22.84 -23.86 -2.72
CA PRO A 99 -21.45 -23.54 -3.06
C PRO A 99 -21.19 -23.35 -4.57
N LYS A 100 -21.88 -24.12 -5.42
CA LYS A 100 -21.71 -24.13 -6.87
C LYS A 100 -22.64 -23.13 -7.59
N ALA A 101 -23.54 -22.46 -6.87
CA ALA A 101 -24.43 -21.48 -7.48
C ALA A 101 -23.65 -20.22 -7.87
N ASN A 102 -24.01 -19.62 -9.00
CA ASN A 102 -23.44 -18.35 -9.44
C ASN A 102 -23.79 -17.24 -8.43
N LEU A 103 -22.81 -16.40 -8.13
CA LEU A 103 -22.97 -15.25 -7.26
C LEU A 103 -23.68 -14.12 -8.01
N THR A 104 -24.67 -13.50 -7.37
CA THR A 104 -25.29 -12.28 -7.90
C THR A 104 -24.49 -11.04 -7.50
N ARG A 105 -24.62 -9.95 -8.27
CA ARG A 105 -23.96 -8.67 -7.94
C ARG A 105 -24.36 -8.14 -6.56
N ALA A 106 -25.63 -8.30 -6.17
CA ALA A 106 -26.13 -7.85 -4.88
C ALA A 106 -25.47 -8.62 -3.72
N GLU A 107 -25.29 -9.92 -3.87
CA GLU A 107 -24.62 -10.75 -2.86
C GLU A 107 -23.12 -10.43 -2.78
N ALA A 108 -22.46 -10.21 -3.92
CA ALA A 108 -21.07 -9.77 -3.93
C ALA A 108 -20.88 -8.47 -3.14
N LEU A 109 -21.73 -7.46 -3.41
CA LEU A 109 -21.69 -6.18 -2.70
C LEU A 109 -22.00 -6.34 -1.22
N GLN A 110 -22.99 -7.16 -0.84
CA GLN A 110 -23.31 -7.39 0.57
C GLN A 110 -22.14 -8.03 1.33
N MET A 111 -21.42 -8.98 0.72
CA MET A 111 -20.26 -9.59 1.37
C MET A 111 -19.10 -8.59 1.50
N ILE A 112 -18.86 -7.77 0.47
CA ILE A 112 -17.81 -6.72 0.50
C ILE A 112 -18.14 -5.67 1.56
N ASP A 113 -19.38 -5.20 1.62
CA ASP A 113 -19.85 -4.20 2.58
C ASP A 113 -19.62 -4.65 4.03
N ARG A 114 -20.03 -5.90 4.35
CA ARG A 114 -19.82 -6.50 5.68
C ARG A 114 -18.35 -6.65 6.07
N LEU A 115 -17.47 -6.89 5.09
CA LEU A 115 -16.03 -7.04 5.32
C LEU A 115 -15.31 -5.69 5.43
N THR A 116 -15.74 -4.70 4.63
CA THR A 116 -15.10 -3.38 4.56
C THR A 116 -15.42 -2.54 5.78
N GLY A 117 -16.70 -2.52 6.18
CA GLY A 117 -17.20 -1.54 7.15
C GLY A 117 -16.96 -0.12 6.64
N SER A 118 -16.09 0.63 7.31
CA SER A 118 -15.73 2.00 6.92
C SER A 118 -14.56 2.04 5.94
N LEU A 119 -14.65 2.84 4.87
CA LEU A 119 -13.57 3.04 3.90
C LEU A 119 -13.07 4.49 3.91
N ILE A 120 -11.78 4.67 4.19
CA ILE A 120 -11.04 5.93 4.06
C ILE A 120 -10.19 5.86 2.80
N ALA A 121 -10.59 6.59 1.75
CA ALA A 121 -9.97 6.54 0.43
C ALA A 121 -9.40 7.90 -0.03
N ALA A 122 -9.31 8.88 0.88
CA ALA A 122 -8.68 10.16 0.64
C ALA A 122 -7.71 10.50 1.80
N PRO A 123 -6.67 11.31 1.55
CA PRO A 123 -5.81 11.85 2.61
C PRO A 123 -6.60 12.73 3.59
N GLY A 124 -6.07 12.89 4.80
CA GLY A 124 -6.60 13.86 5.76
C GLY A 124 -6.67 13.37 7.19
N ILE A 125 -7.25 14.21 8.05
CA ILE A 125 -7.44 13.94 9.47
C ILE A 125 -8.89 13.53 9.70
N TYR A 126 -9.09 12.38 10.32
CA TYR A 126 -10.39 11.81 10.59
C TYR A 126 -10.61 11.74 12.10
N ASP A 127 -11.42 12.70 12.57
CA ASP A 127 -11.93 12.79 13.93
C ASP A 127 -13.37 12.31 13.93
N ALA A 128 -13.70 11.17 14.53
CA ALA A 128 -15.09 10.68 14.50
C ALA A 128 -15.43 9.62 15.54
N GLN A 129 -16.75 9.40 15.66
CA GLN A 129 -17.43 8.37 16.44
C GLN A 129 -16.86 6.96 16.20
N PRO A 130 -17.10 6.00 17.12
CA PRO A 130 -16.67 4.62 16.95
C PRO A 130 -17.07 4.06 15.58
N ALA A 131 -16.14 3.38 14.92
CA ALA A 131 -16.42 2.64 13.72
C ALA A 131 -17.03 1.29 14.12
N GLU A 132 -18.30 1.11 13.76
CA GLU A 132 -18.99 -0.17 13.88
C GLU A 132 -18.35 -1.16 12.88
N GLY A 133 -17.73 -2.22 13.41
CA GLY A 133 -17.05 -3.24 12.61
C GLY A 133 -15.68 -2.80 12.07
N ASN A 134 -15.34 -3.29 10.87
CA ASN A 134 -14.03 -3.11 10.27
C ASN A 134 -13.83 -1.70 9.69
N MET A 135 -12.57 -1.31 9.51
CA MET A 135 -12.18 -0.11 8.81
C MET A 135 -11.03 -0.38 7.83
N VAL A 136 -11.10 0.19 6.64
CA VAL A 136 -10.06 0.12 5.61
C VAL A 136 -9.54 1.53 5.33
N VAL A 137 -8.24 1.73 5.50
CA VAL A 137 -7.53 2.93 5.06
C VAL A 137 -6.76 2.59 3.78
N ALA A 138 -7.15 3.23 2.68
CA ALA A 138 -6.65 2.97 1.33
C ALA A 138 -5.99 4.18 0.68
N ALA A 139 -5.75 5.25 1.44
CA ALA A 139 -5.06 6.45 0.97
C ALA A 139 -3.89 6.82 1.88
N ALA A 140 -2.87 7.44 1.29
CA ALA A 140 -1.74 8.01 2.01
C ALA A 140 -2.15 9.24 2.84
N ASP A 141 -1.30 9.59 3.80
CA ASP A 141 -1.36 10.80 4.61
C ASP A 141 -2.69 10.91 5.39
N VAL A 142 -3.08 9.77 5.96
CA VAL A 142 -4.27 9.63 6.80
C VAL A 142 -3.86 9.65 8.27
N THR A 143 -4.53 10.50 9.04
CA THR A 143 -4.48 10.47 10.51
C THR A 143 -5.83 10.10 11.08
N LEU A 144 -5.90 8.99 11.82
CA LEU A 144 -7.07 8.65 12.63
C LEU A 144 -6.83 9.13 14.06
N ARG A 145 -7.73 9.96 14.60
CA ARG A 145 -7.55 10.54 15.94
C ARG A 145 -8.72 10.23 16.87
N GLY A 146 -8.43 9.58 18.00
CA GLY A 146 -9.40 9.25 19.04
C GLY A 146 -10.47 8.23 18.65
N VAL A 147 -10.31 7.53 17.53
CA VAL A 147 -11.30 6.61 16.99
C VAL A 147 -11.25 5.28 17.74
N THR A 148 -12.42 4.70 18.06
CA THR A 148 -12.53 3.29 18.50
C THR A 148 -13.06 2.46 17.34
N ILE A 149 -12.37 1.39 16.98
CA ILE A 149 -12.72 0.47 15.89
C ILE A 149 -13.08 -0.86 16.54
N HIS A 150 -14.34 -1.27 16.41
CA HIS A 150 -14.86 -2.49 17.02
C HIS A 150 -14.49 -3.78 16.26
N GLY A 151 -14.00 -3.64 15.02
CA GLY A 151 -13.46 -4.73 14.20
C GLY A 151 -11.98 -4.57 13.89
N ASP A 152 -11.59 -5.12 12.74
CA ASP A 152 -10.22 -5.05 12.21
C ASP A 152 -9.97 -3.70 11.51
N LEU A 153 -8.75 -3.18 11.65
CA LEU A 153 -8.24 -2.06 10.85
C LEU A 153 -7.29 -2.59 9.77
N TYR A 154 -7.57 -2.24 8.51
CA TYR A 154 -6.73 -2.56 7.36
C TYR A 154 -6.00 -1.31 6.87
N ALA A 155 -4.69 -1.24 7.08
CA ALA A 155 -3.81 -0.32 6.37
C ALA A 155 -3.50 -0.92 4.99
N ALA A 156 -4.34 -0.61 4.01
CA ALA A 156 -4.36 -1.27 2.71
C ALA A 156 -3.19 -0.83 1.80
N GLU A 157 -2.95 -1.62 0.74
CA GLU A 157 -1.88 -1.35 -0.25
C GLU A 157 -2.01 0.03 -0.93
N GLY A 158 -3.22 0.61 -0.95
CA GLY A 158 -3.46 1.95 -1.49
C GLY A 158 -2.73 3.09 -0.76
N ILE A 159 -2.31 2.87 0.49
CA ILE A 159 -1.40 3.79 1.21
C ILE A 159 -0.04 3.88 0.50
N SER A 160 0.36 2.82 -0.23
CA SER A 160 1.66 2.72 -0.89
C SER A 160 2.81 3.00 0.11
N ASP A 161 3.71 3.92 -0.19
CA ASP A 161 4.80 4.35 0.70
C ASP A 161 4.42 5.55 1.59
N GLY A 162 3.16 5.99 1.56
CA GLY A 162 2.65 7.13 2.30
C GLY A 162 2.46 6.86 3.80
N GLU A 163 1.99 7.89 4.51
CA GLU A 163 1.83 7.84 5.97
C GLU A 163 0.44 7.38 6.42
N LEU A 164 0.42 6.56 7.49
CA LEU A 164 -0.77 6.34 8.32
C LEU A 164 -0.37 6.61 9.77
N THR A 165 -1.08 7.55 10.40
CA THR A 165 -0.91 7.88 11.81
C THR A 165 -2.17 7.52 12.60
N LEU A 166 -2.01 6.71 13.64
CA LEU A 166 -3.04 6.38 14.61
C LEU A 166 -2.73 7.11 15.91
N ASP A 167 -3.57 8.07 16.30
CA ASP A 167 -3.35 8.93 17.47
C ASP A 167 -4.50 8.78 18.48
N GLY A 168 -4.24 8.10 19.60
CA GLY A 168 -5.25 7.81 20.61
C GLY A 168 -6.33 6.83 20.12
N VAL A 169 -6.01 5.96 19.17
CA VAL A 169 -6.95 5.01 18.56
C VAL A 169 -7.06 3.73 19.41
N ARG A 170 -8.26 3.15 19.48
CA ARG A 170 -8.48 1.80 20.02
C ARG A 170 -8.94 0.87 18.91
N ILE A 171 -8.27 -0.27 18.75
CA ILE A 171 -8.63 -1.33 17.81
C ILE A 171 -8.97 -2.57 18.62
N GLU A 172 -10.22 -2.99 18.59
CA GLU A 172 -10.68 -4.18 19.31
C GLU A 172 -10.37 -5.47 18.55
N GLY A 173 -10.32 -5.40 17.22
CA GLY A 173 -9.80 -6.46 16.36
C GLY A 173 -8.29 -6.35 16.12
N ARG A 174 -7.88 -6.78 14.94
CA ARG A 174 -6.49 -6.79 14.46
C ARG A 174 -6.14 -5.50 13.73
N LEU A 175 -4.85 -5.21 13.65
CA LEU A 175 -4.30 -4.26 12.70
C LEU A 175 -3.58 -5.02 11.59
N ILE A 176 -4.05 -4.91 10.35
CA ILE A 176 -3.44 -5.56 9.18
C ILE A 176 -2.73 -4.50 8.34
N VAL A 177 -1.40 -4.60 8.26
CA VAL A 177 -0.52 -3.64 7.58
C VAL A 177 -0.03 -4.21 6.25
N ASN A 178 -0.64 -3.74 5.16
CA ASN A 178 -0.24 -4.05 3.77
C ASN A 178 0.36 -2.84 3.04
N GLY A 179 0.10 -1.61 3.52
CA GLY A 179 0.67 -0.37 3.03
C GLY A 179 1.43 0.41 4.11
N GLY A 180 2.07 1.51 3.72
CA GLY A 180 2.97 2.31 4.54
C GLY A 180 4.43 2.16 4.10
N GLY A 181 5.17 3.27 4.04
CA GLY A 181 6.59 3.26 3.67
C GLY A 181 7.56 3.14 4.83
N THR A 182 8.84 3.46 4.63
CA THR A 182 9.87 3.37 5.68
C THR A 182 9.70 4.39 6.82
N ASN A 183 8.77 5.34 6.68
CA ASN A 183 8.44 6.33 7.71
C ASN A 183 7.07 6.09 8.36
N SER A 184 6.34 5.04 7.93
CA SER A 184 4.95 4.74 8.27
C SER A 184 4.82 3.25 8.60
N VAL A 185 3.98 2.76 9.48
CA VAL A 185 2.81 3.29 10.19
C VAL A 185 3.18 3.82 11.58
N ILE A 186 2.57 4.93 12.00
CA ILE A 186 2.81 5.56 13.30
C ILE A 186 1.66 5.23 14.25
N LEU A 187 2.00 4.71 15.44
CA LEU A 187 1.08 4.31 16.50
C LEU A 187 1.36 5.15 17.74
N ARG A 188 0.58 6.21 17.96
CA ARG A 188 0.68 7.08 19.14
C ARG A 188 -0.49 6.84 20.07
N ASP A 189 -0.19 6.54 21.33
CA ASP A 189 -1.20 6.29 22.37
C ASP A 189 -2.30 5.30 21.91
N THR A 190 -1.93 4.33 21.07
CA THR A 190 -2.87 3.45 20.37
C THR A 190 -2.95 2.08 21.05
N VAL A 191 -4.16 1.61 21.33
CA VAL A 191 -4.39 0.32 21.99
C VAL A 191 -4.94 -0.69 20.98
N ILE A 192 -4.25 -1.80 20.80
CA ILE A 192 -4.61 -2.87 19.87
C ILE A 192 -4.82 -4.15 20.69
N THR A 193 -6.06 -4.62 20.74
CA THR A 193 -6.44 -5.82 21.50
C THR A 193 -6.06 -7.09 20.75
N GLY A 194 -6.26 -7.12 19.44
CA GLY A 194 -5.86 -8.22 18.57
C GLY A 194 -4.40 -8.16 18.14
N ASP A 195 -4.06 -9.01 17.18
CA ASP A 195 -2.73 -9.06 16.58
C ASP A 195 -2.48 -7.87 15.65
N VAL A 196 -1.24 -7.42 15.60
CA VAL A 196 -0.74 -6.64 14.47
C VAL A 196 -0.10 -7.60 13.49
N VAL A 197 -0.54 -7.55 12.24
CA VAL A 197 -0.09 -8.43 11.17
C VAL A 197 0.53 -7.57 10.09
N VAL A 198 1.82 -7.76 9.82
CA VAL A 198 2.55 -7.01 8.79
C VAL A 198 2.82 -7.92 7.60
N ARG A 199 2.33 -7.50 6.43
CA ARG A 199 2.48 -8.21 5.16
C ARG A 199 2.64 -7.20 4.01
N LYS A 200 3.77 -6.51 4.01
CA LYS A 200 4.16 -5.56 2.97
C LYS A 200 4.99 -6.28 1.90
N ARG A 201 4.51 -6.32 0.65
CA ARG A 201 5.11 -7.12 -0.43
C ARG A 201 6.57 -6.78 -0.77
N ASP A 202 6.99 -5.54 -0.55
CA ASP A 202 8.36 -5.08 -0.82
C ASP A 202 9.24 -5.04 0.44
N ASP A 203 8.76 -5.59 1.56
CA ASP A 203 9.46 -5.65 2.86
C ASP A 203 9.80 -4.28 3.48
N ARG A 204 9.21 -3.19 2.97
CA ARG A 204 9.55 -1.82 3.37
C ARG A 204 8.41 -1.13 4.08
N VAL A 205 8.35 -1.32 5.39
CA VAL A 205 7.41 -0.60 6.27
C VAL A 205 8.05 -0.41 7.66
N ARG A 206 7.72 0.69 8.34
CA ARG A 206 8.20 0.99 9.71
C ARG A 206 7.04 1.18 10.68
N LEU A 207 6.82 0.26 11.61
CA LEU A 207 5.87 0.48 12.69
C LEU A 207 6.57 1.23 13.83
N LEU A 208 6.15 2.46 14.11
CA LEU A 208 6.65 3.28 15.21
C LEU A 208 5.60 3.32 16.33
N ALA A 209 5.93 2.78 17.50
CA ALA A 209 5.10 2.85 18.70
C ALA A 209 5.58 3.96 19.64
N GLU A 210 4.71 4.93 19.91
CA GLU A 210 4.97 6.06 20.80
C GLU A 210 3.94 6.15 21.94
N GLY A 211 4.32 6.81 23.03
CA GLY A 211 3.42 7.09 24.14
C GLY A 211 2.95 5.81 24.84
N LYS A 212 1.64 5.70 25.09
CA LYS A 212 1.00 4.56 25.76
C LYS A 212 0.55 3.47 24.78
N THR A 213 1.15 3.42 23.59
CA THR A 213 0.81 2.40 22.59
C THR A 213 1.04 0.99 23.14
N SER A 214 0.08 0.09 22.90
CA SER A 214 0.13 -1.30 23.34
C SER A 214 -0.43 -2.22 22.27
N ALA A 215 0.38 -3.20 21.86
CA ALA A 215 0.00 -4.31 21.00
C ALA A 215 0.52 -5.61 21.59
N ALA A 216 -0.36 -6.59 21.81
CA ALA A 216 -0.02 -7.83 22.51
C ALA A 216 0.95 -8.71 21.71
N LYS A 217 0.78 -8.78 20.38
CA LYS A 217 1.57 -9.63 19.49
C LYS A 217 1.66 -8.99 18.11
N ILE A 218 2.90 -8.89 17.61
CA ILE A 218 3.21 -8.49 16.24
C ILE A 218 3.63 -9.74 15.46
N ARG A 219 2.98 -9.99 14.33
CA ARG A 219 3.27 -11.07 13.39
C ARG A 219 3.84 -10.49 12.11
N LEU A 220 5.08 -10.81 11.81
CA LEU A 220 5.79 -10.34 10.63
C LEU A 220 5.77 -11.43 9.56
N LEU A 221 4.85 -11.30 8.61
CA LEU A 221 4.76 -12.10 7.39
C LEU A 221 5.49 -11.44 6.20
N SER A 222 6.27 -10.41 6.48
CA SER A 222 7.22 -9.73 5.57
C SER A 222 8.32 -9.08 6.40
N GLY A 223 9.31 -8.48 5.74
CA GLY A 223 10.26 -7.59 6.41
C GLY A 223 9.58 -6.31 6.91
N ALA A 224 10.14 -5.76 7.99
CA ALA A 224 9.67 -4.53 8.63
C ALA A 224 10.73 -3.93 9.55
N THR A 225 10.63 -2.63 9.82
CA THR A 225 11.29 -1.99 10.96
C THR A 225 10.28 -1.77 12.07
N LEU A 226 10.58 -2.24 13.28
CA LEU A 226 9.80 -1.96 14.48
C LEU A 226 10.60 -1.00 15.35
N GLU A 227 10.01 0.15 15.65
CA GLU A 227 10.59 1.18 16.50
C GLU A 227 9.69 1.42 17.73
N GLY A 228 10.27 1.45 18.92
CA GLY A 228 9.54 1.57 20.20
C GLY A 228 9.36 0.25 20.95
N ASP A 229 8.43 0.24 21.91
CA ASP A 229 8.25 -0.86 22.86
C ASP A 229 7.20 -1.88 22.41
N TYR A 230 7.56 -3.17 22.40
CA TYR A 230 6.67 -4.26 21.98
C TYR A 230 6.74 -5.47 22.92
N ALA A 231 5.58 -6.06 23.23
CA ALA A 231 5.49 -7.21 24.13
C ALA A 231 5.98 -8.50 23.45
N ARG A 232 5.49 -8.79 22.24
CA ARG A 232 5.82 -10.02 21.52
C ARG A 232 5.94 -9.77 20.03
N VAL A 233 7.04 -10.21 19.42
CA VAL A 233 7.27 -10.14 17.98
C VAL A 233 7.58 -11.54 17.45
N LEU A 234 6.83 -11.98 16.45
CA LEU A 234 6.98 -13.27 15.78
C LEU A 234 7.36 -13.03 14.31
N LEU A 235 8.52 -13.54 13.89
CA LEU A 235 9.02 -13.48 12.52
C LEU A 235 8.68 -14.79 11.80
N GLU A 236 7.69 -14.73 10.90
CA GLU A 236 7.15 -15.90 10.20
C GLU A 236 7.60 -15.97 8.72
N ALA A 237 8.09 -14.86 8.16
CA ALA A 237 8.53 -14.78 6.77
C ALA A 237 9.98 -15.24 6.57
N GLY A 238 10.16 -16.28 5.75
CA GLY A 238 11.47 -16.71 5.30
C GLY A 238 12.12 -15.69 4.37
N GLY A 239 13.40 -15.40 4.57
CA GLY A 239 14.20 -14.46 3.77
C GLY A 239 13.99 -12.98 4.11
N ALA A 240 12.98 -12.66 4.91
CA ALA A 240 12.66 -11.29 5.28
C ALA A 240 13.77 -10.64 6.14
N ALA A 241 13.98 -9.34 5.90
CA ALA A 241 14.85 -8.51 6.73
C ALA A 241 14.01 -7.74 7.74
N THR A 242 14.28 -7.95 9.03
CA THR A 242 13.60 -7.26 10.13
C THR A 242 14.60 -6.41 10.89
N THR A 243 14.21 -5.20 11.25
CA THR A 243 14.98 -4.32 12.14
C THR A 243 14.19 -4.00 13.40
N LEU A 244 14.77 -4.25 14.57
CA LEU A 244 14.25 -3.82 15.86
C LEU A 244 15.09 -2.65 16.34
N LYS A 245 14.45 -1.50 16.59
CA LYS A 245 15.15 -0.23 16.77
C LYS A 245 14.58 0.55 17.95
N ASP A 246 15.45 1.20 18.71
CA ASP A 246 15.12 2.26 19.68
C ASP A 246 13.95 1.91 20.61
N GLY A 247 14.07 0.81 21.35
CA GLY A 247 12.99 0.37 22.24
C GLY A 247 13.27 -0.95 22.93
N SER A 248 12.27 -1.43 23.66
CA SER A 248 12.30 -2.68 24.41
C SER A 248 11.36 -3.72 23.82
N PHE A 249 11.84 -4.97 23.75
CA PHE A 249 11.13 -6.10 23.17
C PHE A 249 11.12 -7.23 24.19
N SER A 250 9.96 -7.54 24.77
CA SER A 250 9.93 -8.54 25.86
C SER A 250 10.21 -9.95 25.34
N ARG A 251 9.62 -10.32 24.20
CA ARG A 251 9.86 -11.59 23.52
C ARG A 251 9.93 -11.42 22.00
N VAL A 252 10.96 -12.00 21.38
CA VAL A 252 11.14 -12.08 19.94
C VAL A 252 11.36 -13.54 19.56
N GLU A 253 10.59 -14.01 18.58
CA GLU A 253 10.61 -15.41 18.12
C GLU A 253 10.84 -15.43 16.61
N MET A 254 11.89 -16.12 16.16
CA MET A 254 12.14 -16.38 14.74
C MET A 254 11.68 -17.80 14.40
N ASP A 255 10.57 -17.93 13.67
CA ASP A 255 10.04 -19.22 13.17
C ASP A 255 10.37 -19.49 11.69
N ALA A 256 11.03 -18.53 11.04
CA ALA A 256 11.56 -18.67 9.70
C ALA A 256 12.96 -18.06 9.59
N ALA A 257 13.77 -18.59 8.67
CA ALA A 257 15.12 -18.11 8.44
C ALA A 257 15.06 -16.69 7.88
N GLY A 258 15.86 -15.76 8.40
CA GLY A 258 15.85 -14.37 7.96
C GLY A 258 16.98 -13.56 8.59
N ALA A 259 17.03 -12.27 8.27
CA ALA A 259 17.95 -11.34 8.90
C ALA A 259 17.22 -10.52 9.98
N LEU A 260 17.74 -10.55 11.20
CA LEU A 260 17.28 -9.76 12.33
C LEU A 260 18.37 -8.78 12.73
N THR A 261 18.12 -7.50 12.50
CA THR A 261 19.00 -6.40 12.86
C THR A 261 18.48 -5.73 14.13
N ILE A 262 19.33 -5.54 15.12
CA ILE A 262 18.96 -4.99 16.44
C ILE A 262 19.82 -3.75 16.66
N ARG A 263 19.17 -2.59 16.81
CA ARG A 263 19.80 -1.27 16.90
C ARG A 263 19.30 -0.48 18.09
N ARG A 264 20.20 -0.18 19.04
CA ARG A 264 19.87 0.49 20.31
C ARG A 264 18.62 -0.08 20.99
N ALA A 265 18.46 -1.40 20.96
CA ALA A 265 17.26 -2.08 21.44
C ALA A 265 17.58 -3.12 22.51
N GLN A 266 16.62 -3.33 23.41
CA GLN A 266 16.75 -4.22 24.57
C GLN A 266 15.77 -5.38 24.41
N ILE A 267 16.25 -6.62 24.37
CA ILE A 267 15.42 -7.80 24.20
C ILE A 267 15.46 -8.66 25.45
N GLY A 268 14.29 -8.96 26.04
CA GLY A 268 14.18 -9.86 27.19
C GLY A 268 14.48 -11.31 26.80
N SER A 269 13.73 -11.84 25.84
CA SER A 269 13.96 -13.19 25.31
C SER A 269 13.94 -13.18 23.79
N LEU A 270 14.99 -13.73 23.17
CA LEU A 270 15.09 -13.97 21.74
C LEU A 270 15.24 -15.47 21.49
N SER A 271 14.37 -16.06 20.67
CA SER A 271 14.50 -17.45 20.25
C SER A 271 14.62 -17.58 18.73
N VAL A 272 15.52 -18.46 18.29
CA VAL A 272 15.63 -18.92 16.92
C VAL A 272 15.16 -20.37 16.88
N GLY A 273 13.95 -20.57 16.39
CA GLY A 273 13.31 -21.89 16.34
C GLY A 273 13.97 -22.81 15.30
N SER A 274 13.65 -24.11 15.39
CA SER A 274 14.22 -25.16 14.52
C SER A 274 13.97 -24.92 13.02
N ARG A 275 12.92 -24.17 12.67
CA ARG A 275 12.56 -23.79 11.30
C ARG A 275 13.35 -22.59 10.77
N ALA A 276 14.09 -21.89 11.61
CA ALA A 276 14.85 -20.68 11.27
C ALA A 276 16.34 -20.94 10.98
N GLY A 277 16.67 -22.10 10.42
CA GLY A 277 18.05 -22.46 10.06
C GLY A 277 18.70 -21.47 9.08
N GLY A 278 19.89 -21.00 9.42
CA GLY A 278 20.61 -19.97 8.68
C GLY A 278 20.24 -18.54 9.07
N ALA A 279 19.53 -18.34 10.18
CA ALA A 279 19.21 -17.01 10.70
C ALA A 279 20.46 -16.16 10.89
N LYS A 280 20.36 -14.88 10.56
CA LYS A 280 21.42 -13.89 10.74
C LYS A 280 20.97 -12.85 11.76
N LEU A 281 21.67 -12.76 12.87
CA LEU A 281 21.38 -11.82 13.95
C LEU A 281 22.53 -10.82 13.98
N ASP A 282 22.22 -9.54 13.88
CA ASP A 282 23.22 -8.46 13.93
C ASP A 282 22.85 -7.47 15.03
N LEU A 283 23.68 -7.39 16.07
CA LEU A 283 23.44 -6.56 17.26
C LEU A 283 24.48 -5.44 17.34
N ASP A 284 24.03 -4.19 17.35
CA ASP A 284 24.94 -3.05 17.56
C ASP A 284 25.37 -2.88 19.02
N ALA A 285 26.39 -2.05 19.25
CA ALA A 285 26.94 -1.80 20.60
C ALA A 285 25.93 -1.27 21.62
N GLY A 286 24.85 -0.62 21.15
CA GLY A 286 23.77 -0.08 21.99
C GLY A 286 22.69 -1.11 22.33
N SER A 287 22.77 -2.33 21.80
CA SER A 287 21.76 -3.36 21.96
C SER A 287 22.17 -4.44 22.95
N SER A 288 21.17 -5.04 23.60
CA SER A 288 21.39 -6.26 24.37
C SER A 288 20.23 -7.24 24.36
N VAL A 289 20.58 -8.51 24.51
CA VAL A 289 19.65 -9.63 24.65
C VAL A 289 19.91 -10.30 26.00
N GLU A 290 18.90 -10.35 26.86
CA GLU A 290 19.01 -10.96 28.19
C GLU A 290 19.06 -12.49 28.11
N ALA A 291 18.15 -13.11 27.34
CA ALA A 291 18.14 -14.55 27.12
C ALA A 291 18.00 -14.90 25.64
N LEU A 292 19.02 -15.53 25.06
CA LEU A 292 19.05 -16.03 23.70
C LEU A 292 18.92 -17.56 23.68
N SER A 293 17.97 -18.10 22.92
CA SER A 293 17.85 -19.54 22.64
C SER A 293 18.05 -19.82 21.17
N LEU A 294 18.96 -20.74 20.83
CA LEU A 294 19.30 -21.09 19.45
C LEU A 294 19.05 -22.59 19.22
N ASP A 295 17.90 -22.92 18.64
CA ASP A 295 17.50 -24.30 18.30
C ASP A 295 17.73 -24.64 16.82
N ALA A 296 18.34 -23.72 16.07
CA ALA A 296 18.82 -23.93 14.70
C ALA A 296 20.17 -23.24 14.46
N ALA A 297 20.86 -23.63 13.39
CA ALA A 297 22.09 -22.97 12.96
C ALA A 297 21.84 -21.46 12.71
N ALA A 298 22.69 -20.60 13.26
CA ALA A 298 22.55 -19.15 13.15
C ALA A 298 23.91 -18.45 13.23
N SER A 299 24.04 -17.29 12.59
CA SER A 299 25.19 -16.41 12.76
C SER A 299 24.80 -15.18 13.57
N VAL A 300 25.50 -14.95 14.66
CA VAL A 300 25.32 -13.79 15.54
C VAL A 300 26.53 -12.89 15.42
N SER A 301 26.33 -11.70 14.85
CA SER A 301 27.37 -10.71 14.56
C SER A 301 27.14 -9.40 15.32
N GLY A 302 28.13 -8.52 15.25
CA GLY A 302 28.11 -7.21 15.89
C GLY A 302 28.62 -7.21 17.34
N SER A 303 28.63 -6.02 17.92
CA SER A 303 29.26 -5.75 19.23
C SER A 303 28.27 -5.70 20.40
N GLY A 304 26.97 -5.88 20.15
CA GLY A 304 25.94 -5.90 21.18
C GLY A 304 26.14 -6.99 22.23
N ARG A 305 25.52 -6.80 23.40
CA ARG A 305 25.72 -7.69 24.56
C ARG A 305 24.68 -8.80 24.59
N ILE A 306 25.12 -10.03 24.78
CA ILE A 306 24.23 -11.17 25.04
C ILE A 306 24.56 -11.67 26.45
N VAL A 307 23.59 -11.60 27.35
CA VAL A 307 23.81 -11.94 28.76
C VAL A 307 23.83 -13.45 28.92
N LYS A 308 22.75 -14.14 28.55
CA LYS A 308 22.67 -15.61 28.54
C LYS A 308 22.37 -16.12 27.15
N ALA A 309 23.10 -17.13 26.71
CA ALA A 309 22.78 -17.86 25.49
C ALA A 309 22.74 -19.37 25.75
N LYS A 310 21.65 -20.00 25.32
CA LYS A 310 21.49 -21.45 25.27
C LYS A 310 21.52 -21.92 23.81
N VAL A 311 22.42 -22.84 23.50
CA VAL A 311 22.61 -23.34 22.14
C VAL A 311 22.30 -24.83 22.07
N SER A 312 21.25 -25.17 21.33
CA SER A 312 20.77 -26.54 21.14
C SER A 312 21.07 -27.08 19.73
N ALA A 313 21.70 -26.29 18.86
CA ALA A 313 21.98 -26.66 17.47
C ALA A 313 23.43 -26.42 17.04
N ASN A 314 23.94 -27.32 16.18
CA ASN A 314 25.25 -27.16 15.54
C ASN A 314 25.21 -26.06 14.47
N GLY A 315 26.39 -25.54 14.14
CA GLY A 315 26.53 -24.51 13.10
C GLY A 315 26.23 -23.09 13.57
N VAL A 316 26.06 -22.89 14.88
CA VAL A 316 25.96 -21.57 15.50
C VAL A 316 27.33 -20.88 15.54
N LYS A 317 27.35 -19.60 15.17
CA LYS A 317 28.55 -18.75 15.19
C LYS A 317 28.27 -17.48 15.98
N PHE A 318 29.24 -17.06 16.78
CA PHE A 318 29.24 -15.79 17.49
C PHE A 318 30.48 -14.98 17.11
N GLU A 319 30.30 -13.73 16.74
CA GLU A 319 31.39 -12.75 16.61
C GLU A 319 31.83 -12.26 17.98
N ARG A 320 30.87 -11.86 18.83
CA ARG A 320 31.10 -11.60 20.26
C ARG A 320 30.51 -12.73 21.09
N ARG A 321 31.33 -13.30 21.98
CA ARG A 321 30.90 -14.37 22.89
C ARG A 321 29.87 -13.83 23.92
N PRO A 322 28.79 -14.58 24.19
CA PRO A 322 27.88 -14.27 25.30
C PRO A 322 28.58 -14.28 26.66
N ASP A 323 28.06 -13.51 27.61
CA ASP A 323 28.62 -13.45 28.97
C ASP A 323 28.49 -14.81 29.69
N ASP A 324 27.34 -15.47 29.51
CA ASP A 324 27.04 -16.82 29.97
C ASP A 324 26.55 -17.67 28.79
N LEU A 325 27.22 -18.78 28.53
CA LEU A 325 26.99 -19.64 27.37
C LEU A 325 26.79 -21.09 27.80
N GLU A 326 25.59 -21.60 27.58
CA GLU A 326 25.20 -22.98 27.79
C GLU A 326 25.11 -23.72 26.45
N LEU A 327 25.82 -24.84 26.33
CA LEU A 327 25.77 -25.72 25.17
C LEU A 327 24.99 -27.00 25.51
N GLY A 328 24.09 -27.41 24.62
CA GLY A 328 23.45 -28.72 24.69
C GLY A 328 24.45 -29.87 24.55
N GLU A 329 24.04 -31.06 24.96
CA GLU A 329 24.88 -32.26 24.86
C GLU A 329 25.26 -32.55 23.39
N GLY A 330 26.56 -32.74 23.13
CA GLY A 330 27.07 -33.02 21.78
C GLY A 330 27.07 -31.82 20.82
N ILE A 331 26.77 -30.61 21.31
CA ILE A 331 26.77 -29.39 20.49
C ILE A 331 28.16 -28.76 20.46
N ALA A 332 28.63 -28.43 19.25
CA ALA A 332 29.84 -27.66 19.01
C ALA A 332 29.52 -26.35 18.26
N LEU A 333 30.13 -25.26 18.71
CA LEU A 333 30.10 -24.00 17.97
C LEU A 333 30.93 -24.13 16.69
N ALA A 334 30.47 -23.50 15.61
CA ALA A 334 31.28 -23.38 14.42
C ALA A 334 32.34 -22.29 14.63
N GLU A 335 33.55 -22.49 14.08
CA GLU A 335 34.63 -21.50 14.19
C GLU A 335 34.17 -20.15 13.62
N GLY A 336 34.08 -19.16 14.52
CA GLY A 336 33.91 -17.76 14.19
C GLY A 336 35.27 -17.17 13.84
N GLY A 337 35.37 -16.47 12.71
CA GLY A 337 36.59 -15.75 12.37
C GLY A 337 36.83 -14.62 13.37
N GLY A 338 37.80 -14.80 14.28
CA GLY A 338 38.45 -13.72 15.02
C GLY A 338 38.39 -13.82 16.54
N GLY A 339 39.51 -14.24 17.16
CA GLY A 339 39.76 -14.11 18.60
C GLY A 339 40.68 -15.20 19.16
N SER A 340 41.98 -15.13 18.86
CA SER A 340 43.00 -16.02 19.43
C SER A 340 43.64 -15.41 20.68
N ASP A 341 43.42 -16.03 21.84
CA ASP A 341 44.24 -15.85 23.04
C ASP A 341 45.26 -17.00 23.14
N GLY A 342 46.55 -16.69 23.01
CA GLY A 342 47.67 -17.62 23.19
C GLY A 342 49.02 -17.01 22.75
N PRO A 343 50.14 -17.32 23.42
CA PRO A 343 51.14 -16.33 23.85
C PRO A 343 52.14 -15.91 22.76
N SER A 344 52.51 -14.62 22.78
CA SER A 344 53.57 -14.06 21.94
C SER A 344 54.86 -13.82 22.73
N THR A 345 55.99 -14.14 22.13
CA THR A 345 57.36 -13.75 22.53
C THR A 345 58.15 -13.43 21.24
N PRO A 346 59.19 -12.58 21.28
CA PRO A 346 59.03 -11.13 21.15
C PRO A 346 59.79 -10.50 19.97
N ALA A 347 59.31 -9.30 19.60
CA ALA A 347 60.01 -8.11 19.10
C ALA A 347 61.13 -8.21 18.03
N THR A 348 60.91 -7.50 16.92
CA THR A 348 61.91 -6.58 16.36
C THR A 348 61.29 -5.21 16.07
N THR A 349 61.97 -4.18 16.57
CA THR A 349 61.65 -2.74 16.58
C THR A 349 61.83 -2.09 15.20
N PRO A 350 61.09 -1.01 14.87
CA PRO A 350 60.95 -0.49 13.50
C PRO A 350 62.11 0.40 13.01
N THR A 351 62.33 0.38 11.70
CA THR A 351 63.17 1.35 10.98
C THR A 351 62.32 2.54 10.53
N ALA A 352 62.74 3.75 10.90
CA ALA A 352 62.13 5.01 10.50
C ALA A 352 62.70 5.52 9.16
N THR A 353 61.82 5.99 8.27
CA THR A 353 62.16 6.90 7.14
C THR A 353 60.88 7.66 6.70
N PRO A 354 60.97 8.83 6.06
CA PRO A 354 60.81 10.14 6.69
C PRO A 354 59.52 10.88 6.26
N THR A 355 59.23 11.93 7.02
CA THR A 355 58.19 12.95 6.84
C THR A 355 58.10 13.52 5.40
N PRO A 356 56.90 13.77 4.86
CA PRO A 356 56.73 14.44 3.58
C PRO A 356 57.04 15.95 3.67
N THR A 357 57.78 16.43 2.67
CA THR A 357 58.10 17.84 2.40
C THR A 357 56.84 18.64 2.02
N ALA A 358 56.72 19.84 2.58
CA ALA A 358 55.70 20.83 2.22
C ALA A 358 56.10 21.61 0.95
N THR A 359 55.13 21.81 0.05
CA THR A 359 55.21 22.77 -1.07
C THR A 359 53.78 23.28 -1.40
N PRO A 360 53.63 24.44 -2.05
CA PRO A 360 53.23 25.71 -1.47
C PRO A 360 51.74 26.04 -1.65
N THR A 361 51.28 26.99 -0.83
CA THR A 361 49.97 27.67 -0.90
C THR A 361 49.77 28.35 -2.26
N VAL A 362 48.63 28.07 -2.91
CA VAL A 362 48.18 28.77 -4.12
C VAL A 362 47.13 29.81 -3.74
N THR A 363 47.36 31.05 -4.17
CA THR A 363 46.49 32.23 -4.07
C THR A 363 45.12 32.00 -4.73
N PRO A 364 44.01 32.55 -4.19
CA PRO A 364 42.68 32.42 -4.80
C PRO A 364 42.58 33.16 -6.14
N THR A 365 42.21 32.43 -7.20
CA THR A 365 41.89 32.98 -8.52
C THR A 365 40.38 33.19 -8.66
N ALA A 366 40.03 34.27 -9.35
CA ALA A 366 38.72 34.92 -9.43
C ALA A 366 37.52 34.03 -9.80
N THR A 367 36.37 34.42 -9.23
CA THR A 367 35.01 33.98 -9.54
C THR A 367 34.69 34.11 -11.04
N PRO A 368 34.15 33.08 -11.71
CA PRO A 368 33.62 33.24 -13.05
C PRO A 368 32.35 34.10 -13.05
N THR A 369 32.37 35.11 -13.93
CA THR A 369 31.30 36.04 -14.28
C THR A 369 30.01 35.33 -14.66
N ALA A 370 28.87 35.86 -14.20
CA ALA A 370 27.54 35.39 -14.54
C ALA A 370 27.30 35.40 -16.07
N THR A 371 26.81 34.28 -16.59
CA THR A 371 26.25 34.14 -17.94
C THR A 371 25.04 35.08 -18.09
N PRO A 372 24.89 35.80 -19.22
CA PRO A 372 23.79 36.74 -19.42
C PRO A 372 22.43 36.04 -19.34
N THR A 373 21.54 36.60 -18.51
CA THR A 373 20.12 36.25 -18.42
C THR A 373 19.46 36.44 -19.79
N ALA A 374 18.78 35.41 -20.28
CA ALA A 374 17.99 35.48 -21.50
C ALA A 374 16.95 36.61 -21.40
N THR A 375 16.88 37.44 -22.43
CA THR A 375 15.79 38.40 -22.63
C THR A 375 14.45 37.63 -22.64
N PRO A 376 13.45 38.00 -21.84
CA PRO A 376 12.18 37.28 -21.82
C PRO A 376 11.51 37.37 -23.19
N ALA A 377 11.20 36.21 -23.77
CA ALA A 377 10.43 36.06 -25.00
C ALA A 377 8.99 36.57 -24.80
N PRO A 378 8.30 37.02 -25.88
CA PRO A 378 6.94 37.57 -25.78
C PRO A 378 5.96 36.53 -25.22
N ARG A 379 5.29 36.86 -24.12
CA ARG A 379 4.17 36.08 -23.54
C ARG A 379 2.84 36.64 -24.03
N LEU A 380 1.99 35.77 -24.55
CA LEU A 380 0.57 36.09 -24.73
C LEU A 380 -0.09 36.10 -23.34
N THR A 381 -0.60 37.25 -22.91
CA THR A 381 -1.26 37.39 -21.61
C THR A 381 -2.78 37.33 -21.78
N PHE A 382 -3.40 36.20 -21.45
CA PHE A 382 -4.86 36.05 -21.47
C PHE A 382 -5.52 36.90 -20.36
N GLY A 383 -6.60 37.60 -20.70
CA GLY A 383 -7.30 38.60 -19.89
C GLY A 383 -7.06 40.05 -20.35
N ASP A 384 -6.15 40.28 -21.30
CA ASP A 384 -5.97 41.59 -21.96
C ASP A 384 -6.58 41.56 -23.36
N ALA A 385 -7.74 42.20 -23.49
CA ALA A 385 -8.53 42.25 -24.73
C ALA A 385 -7.76 42.80 -25.94
N LYS A 386 -6.69 43.59 -25.76
CA LYS A 386 -5.88 44.12 -26.88
C LYS A 386 -4.85 43.11 -27.37
N GLU A 387 -4.23 42.36 -26.47
CA GLU A 387 -3.29 41.28 -26.80
C GLU A 387 -4.03 40.09 -27.42
N GLU A 388 -5.22 39.77 -26.90
CA GLU A 388 -6.12 38.73 -27.43
C GLU A 388 -6.63 39.05 -28.84
N ALA A 389 -7.02 40.31 -29.08
CA ALA A 389 -7.42 40.78 -30.41
C ALA A 389 -6.25 40.78 -31.42
N ARG A 390 -5.01 41.03 -30.94
CA ARG A 390 -3.79 40.98 -31.77
C ARG A 390 -3.41 39.55 -32.17
N ALA A 391 -3.75 38.56 -31.34
CA ALA A 391 -3.54 37.13 -31.60
C ALA A 391 -4.71 36.45 -32.33
N GLY A 392 -5.79 37.20 -32.62
CA GLY A 392 -6.95 36.69 -33.36
C GLY A 392 -7.91 35.83 -32.53
N LEU A 393 -7.84 35.89 -31.19
CA LEU A 393 -8.75 35.17 -30.30
C LEU A 393 -10.11 35.89 -30.28
N VAL A 394 -11.17 35.23 -30.76
CA VAL A 394 -12.53 35.81 -30.77
C VAL A 394 -13.48 34.90 -30.01
N THR A 395 -13.86 35.27 -28.79
CA THR A 395 -14.88 34.54 -28.05
C THR A 395 -16.26 34.86 -28.63
N THR A 396 -16.91 33.91 -29.29
CA THR A 396 -18.34 34.01 -29.61
C THR A 396 -19.13 32.80 -29.14
N GLY A 397 -20.01 33.04 -28.16
CA GLY A 397 -21.33 32.41 -28.02
C GLY A 397 -21.41 30.95 -27.56
N ASP A 398 -22.56 30.62 -26.99
CA ASP A 398 -22.90 29.45 -26.14
C ASP A 398 -22.81 28.04 -26.80
N SER A 399 -22.12 27.91 -27.93
CA SER A 399 -21.57 26.65 -28.45
C SER A 399 -20.76 26.94 -29.70
N GLY A 400 -19.45 26.67 -29.66
CA GLY A 400 -18.52 26.87 -30.76
C GLY A 400 -17.22 26.10 -30.53
N VAL A 401 -16.62 25.64 -31.63
CA VAL A 401 -15.27 25.05 -31.65
C VAL A 401 -14.30 26.19 -31.96
N ASP A 402 -13.31 26.39 -31.10
CA ASP A 402 -12.23 27.35 -31.32
C ASP A 402 -10.90 26.57 -31.40
N THR A 403 -10.04 26.94 -32.36
CA THR A 403 -8.80 26.22 -32.64
C THR A 403 -7.62 27.14 -32.41
N ILE A 404 -6.73 26.77 -31.49
CA ILE A 404 -5.51 27.54 -31.20
C ILE A 404 -4.36 26.94 -32.00
N HIS A 405 -3.79 27.73 -32.91
CA HIS A 405 -2.61 27.36 -33.69
C HIS A 405 -1.34 27.93 -33.05
N THR A 406 -0.33 27.08 -32.77
CA THR A 406 0.99 27.52 -32.30
C THR A 406 2.13 26.70 -32.91
N GLU A 407 3.25 27.35 -33.22
CA GLU A 407 4.50 26.68 -33.62
C GLU A 407 5.38 26.44 -32.38
N VAL A 408 5.99 25.26 -32.29
CA VAL A 408 6.84 24.90 -31.15
C VAL A 408 8.29 25.31 -31.44
N GLY A 409 8.75 26.41 -30.82
CA GLY A 409 10.16 26.77 -30.69
C GLY A 409 10.57 26.73 -29.21
N GLU A 410 11.65 25.99 -28.91
CA GLU A 410 12.21 25.69 -27.56
C GLU A 410 11.21 25.88 -26.40
N LEU A 411 10.37 24.86 -26.20
CA LEU A 411 9.38 24.78 -25.11
C LEU A 411 10.06 25.01 -23.76
N SER A 412 10.00 26.23 -23.25
CA SER A 412 10.46 26.57 -21.90
C SER A 412 9.41 27.27 -21.05
N ASP A 413 8.19 27.51 -21.55
CA ASP A 413 7.15 28.14 -20.74
C ASP A 413 5.75 27.58 -21.03
N SER A 414 5.06 27.27 -19.93
CA SER A 414 3.70 26.71 -19.77
C SER A 414 2.59 27.56 -20.39
N TYR A 415 1.47 26.93 -20.76
CA TYR A 415 0.26 27.64 -21.20
C TYR A 415 -0.84 27.57 -20.13
N THR A 416 -1.46 28.71 -19.79
CA THR A 416 -2.62 28.78 -18.88
C THR A 416 -3.87 29.14 -19.69
N VAL A 417 -4.88 28.27 -19.71
CA VAL A 417 -6.18 28.55 -20.35
C VAL A 417 -7.22 28.82 -19.26
N ARG A 418 -7.85 29.99 -19.29
CA ARG A 418 -8.86 30.36 -18.29
C ARG A 418 -10.25 30.44 -18.91
N TYR A 419 -11.04 29.41 -18.60
CA TYR A 419 -12.51 29.35 -18.67
C TYR A 419 -13.16 29.11 -20.05
N MET A 420 -14.00 28.07 -20.12
CA MET A 420 -15.12 27.98 -21.05
C MET A 420 -16.38 27.65 -20.25
N SER A 421 -17.41 28.49 -20.36
CA SER A 421 -18.75 28.20 -19.85
C SER A 421 -19.56 27.58 -20.99
N GLY A 422 -20.03 26.35 -20.79
CA GLY A 422 -21.01 25.71 -21.67
C GLY A 422 -21.03 24.19 -21.51
N GLN A 423 -22.20 23.57 -21.61
CA GLN A 423 -22.25 22.13 -21.89
C GLN A 423 -21.68 21.90 -23.29
N LEU A 424 -20.82 20.90 -23.46
CA LEU A 424 -20.29 20.44 -24.77
C LEU A 424 -19.22 21.33 -25.43
N SER A 425 -18.49 22.16 -24.68
CA SER A 425 -17.31 22.88 -25.22
C SER A 425 -16.08 21.96 -25.34
N THR A 426 -15.44 21.97 -26.52
CA THR A 426 -14.17 21.29 -26.82
C THR A 426 -13.11 22.31 -27.21
N ILE A 427 -11.88 22.13 -26.73
CA ILE A 427 -10.70 22.92 -27.13
C ILE A 427 -9.79 22.02 -27.96
N ASP A 428 -9.44 22.49 -29.16
CA ASP A 428 -8.52 21.79 -30.06
C ASP A 428 -7.12 22.43 -30.00
N PHE A 429 -6.09 21.61 -29.79
CA PHE A 429 -4.68 22.01 -29.89
C PHE A 429 -4.04 21.34 -31.10
N GLU A 430 -3.35 22.10 -31.94
CA GLU A 430 -2.51 21.57 -33.01
C GLU A 430 -1.04 21.95 -32.76
N LEU A 431 -0.22 20.96 -32.40
CA LEU A 431 1.21 21.12 -32.17
C LEU A 431 1.99 20.70 -33.42
N SER A 432 2.80 21.59 -33.98
CA SER A 432 3.64 21.34 -35.15
C SER A 432 5.13 21.57 -34.84
N GLY A 433 6.02 20.89 -35.58
CA GLY A 433 7.48 21.04 -35.44
C GLY A 433 8.20 20.03 -34.52
N LEU A 434 7.50 19.03 -33.98
CA LEU A 434 8.11 18.02 -33.10
C LEU A 434 8.96 16.99 -33.87
N SER A 435 10.18 16.73 -33.40
CA SER A 435 11.04 15.67 -33.94
C SER A 435 10.54 14.28 -33.49
N PRO A 436 10.61 13.24 -34.35
CA PRO A 436 10.16 11.90 -33.97
C PRO A 436 10.91 11.36 -32.75
N GLY A 437 10.15 11.01 -31.69
CA GLY A 437 10.70 10.40 -30.46
C GLY A 437 11.15 11.39 -29.39
N GLU A 438 10.98 12.69 -29.60
CA GLU A 438 11.29 13.72 -28.63
C GLU A 438 10.09 13.95 -27.66
N PRO A 439 10.31 13.95 -26.33
CA PRO A 439 9.23 14.16 -25.38
C PRO A 439 8.76 15.62 -25.42
N ALA A 440 7.45 15.83 -25.51
CA ALA A 440 6.82 17.14 -25.35
C ALA A 440 6.09 17.18 -24.01
N THR A 441 6.27 18.28 -23.26
CA THR A 441 5.53 18.52 -22.02
C THR A 441 4.42 19.51 -22.30
N LEU A 442 3.17 19.13 -22.03
CA LEU A 442 2.01 20.01 -22.05
C LEU A 442 1.55 20.20 -20.61
N GLU A 443 1.73 21.40 -20.08
CA GLU A 443 1.28 21.75 -18.74
C GLU A 443 -0.02 22.56 -18.83
N LEU A 444 -1.09 22.07 -18.22
CA LEU A 444 -2.39 22.73 -18.15
C LEU A 444 -2.65 23.07 -16.68
N GLU A 445 -2.43 24.32 -16.29
CA GLU A 445 -2.75 24.76 -14.92
C GLU A 445 -4.27 24.98 -14.74
N GLU A 446 -4.83 24.19 -13.83
CA GLU A 446 -6.07 24.37 -13.06
C GLU A 446 -7.23 25.17 -13.68
N ILE A 447 -8.26 24.45 -14.12
CA ILE A 447 -9.59 25.02 -14.40
C ILE A 447 -10.34 25.11 -13.06
N HIS A 448 -10.41 26.30 -12.47
CA HIS A 448 -11.20 26.51 -11.25
C HIS A 448 -12.70 26.25 -11.51
N THR A 449 -13.31 25.32 -10.78
CA THR A 449 -14.78 25.21 -10.66
C THR A 449 -15.23 25.55 -9.24
N ARG A 450 -16.08 26.59 -9.12
CA ARG A 450 -16.97 26.78 -7.97
C ARG A 450 -18.41 26.38 -8.37
N ALA A 451 -18.66 25.11 -8.71
CA ALA A 451 -19.98 24.44 -8.74
C ALA A 451 -19.93 23.04 -9.39
N ALA A 452 -20.92 22.20 -9.10
CA ALA A 452 -21.03 20.79 -9.52
C ALA A 452 -21.33 20.61 -11.03
N GLY A 453 -20.55 19.73 -11.66
CA GLY A 453 -20.64 19.34 -13.07
C GLY A 453 -19.25 19.07 -13.62
N ALA A 454 -18.75 17.83 -13.47
CA ALA A 454 -17.41 17.46 -13.90
C ALA A 454 -17.25 17.62 -15.43
N LEU A 455 -16.20 18.33 -15.83
CA LEU A 455 -15.72 18.36 -17.21
C LEU A 455 -14.70 17.22 -17.39
N ALA A 456 -14.84 16.44 -18.44
CA ALA A 456 -13.89 15.40 -18.82
C ALA A 456 -13.24 15.79 -20.17
N TYR A 457 -11.92 15.70 -20.25
CA TYR A 457 -11.14 16.02 -21.45
C TYR A 457 -10.51 14.73 -21.96
N THR A 458 -10.66 14.39 -23.25
CA THR A 458 -9.95 13.24 -23.84
C THR A 458 -8.83 13.73 -24.74
N VAL A 459 -7.59 13.39 -24.42
CA VAL A 459 -6.42 13.67 -25.27
C VAL A 459 -6.17 12.46 -26.17
N LEU A 460 -6.11 12.68 -27.48
CA LEU A 460 -5.69 11.65 -28.45
C LEU A 460 -4.27 11.91 -28.93
N THR A 461 -3.52 10.83 -29.11
CA THR A 461 -2.26 10.85 -29.85
C THR A 461 -2.43 9.95 -31.07
N ALA A 462 -2.21 10.50 -32.27
CA ALA A 462 -2.37 9.77 -33.54
C ALA A 462 -3.75 9.08 -33.74
N GLY A 463 -4.83 9.69 -33.22
CA GLY A 463 -6.19 9.17 -33.35
C GLY A 463 -6.58 8.08 -32.34
N GLU A 464 -5.66 7.67 -31.47
CA GLU A 464 -5.91 6.69 -30.41
C GLU A 464 -6.06 7.37 -29.03
N PRO A 465 -6.98 6.92 -28.17
CA PRO A 465 -7.11 7.40 -26.80
C PRO A 465 -5.81 7.18 -26.06
N THR A 466 -5.11 8.25 -25.70
CA THR A 466 -3.96 8.15 -24.81
C THR A 466 -4.49 8.28 -23.40
N TYR A 467 -4.27 7.25 -22.58
CA TYR A 467 -4.80 7.19 -21.22
C TYR A 467 -4.27 8.36 -20.40
N TYR A 468 -5.18 9.03 -19.69
CA TYR A 468 -4.85 10.01 -18.66
C TYR A 468 -5.52 9.58 -17.36
N ARG A 469 -4.87 9.91 -16.25
CA ARG A 469 -5.40 9.71 -14.91
C ARG A 469 -5.88 11.08 -14.44
N THR A 470 -7.20 11.27 -14.34
CA THR A 470 -7.74 12.36 -13.51
C THR A 470 -7.97 11.79 -12.13
N TYR A 471 -7.38 12.40 -11.12
CA TYR A 471 -7.77 12.21 -9.74
C TYR A 471 -8.86 13.25 -9.44
N GLU A 472 -9.81 12.90 -8.56
CA GLU A 472 -10.80 13.86 -8.05
C GLU A 472 -10.16 14.93 -7.13
N GLU A 473 -8.85 14.88 -6.89
CA GLU A 473 -8.09 15.91 -6.19
C GLU A 473 -6.73 16.10 -6.87
N ALA A 474 -6.66 17.07 -7.78
CA ALA A 474 -5.40 17.64 -8.23
C ALA A 474 -5.01 18.76 -7.25
N SER A 475 -4.18 18.46 -6.26
CA SER A 475 -3.36 19.50 -5.63
C SER A 475 -1.89 19.10 -5.71
N ALA A 476 -1.14 19.92 -6.43
CA ALA A 476 0.33 19.98 -6.53
C ALA A 476 1.04 18.92 -7.40
N GLY A 477 1.04 19.13 -8.72
CA GLY A 477 2.11 18.65 -9.60
C GLY A 477 1.79 18.71 -11.11
N PRO A 478 2.78 18.99 -11.99
CA PRO A 478 2.60 18.94 -13.44
C PRO A 478 2.37 17.50 -13.93
N ASN A 479 1.47 17.36 -14.91
CA ASN A 479 1.27 16.09 -15.60
C ASN A 479 2.29 15.95 -16.75
N HIS A 480 3.04 14.85 -16.78
CA HIS A 480 4.01 14.58 -17.85
C HIS A 480 3.43 13.65 -18.92
N PHE A 481 3.73 13.93 -20.19
CA PHE A 481 3.26 13.14 -21.34
C PHE A 481 4.43 12.56 -22.14
N PHE A 482 4.28 11.35 -22.67
CA PHE A 482 5.24 10.71 -23.57
C PHE A 482 4.53 10.16 -24.81
N CYS A 483 4.90 10.63 -25.99
CA CYS A 483 4.36 10.15 -27.26
C CYS A 483 5.37 9.24 -27.97
N ARG A 484 4.93 8.08 -28.45
CA ARG A 484 5.70 7.23 -29.39
C ARG A 484 5.14 7.39 -30.81
N GLY A 485 5.73 8.27 -31.63
CA GLY A 485 5.54 8.29 -33.09
C GLY A 485 5.24 9.67 -33.71
N ALA A 486 5.08 9.67 -35.05
CA ALA A 486 4.75 10.85 -35.85
C ALA A 486 3.28 11.24 -35.71
N CYS A 487 2.99 12.45 -35.22
CA CYS A 487 1.64 12.92 -34.94
C CYS A 487 1.00 13.59 -36.17
N ARG A 488 -0.19 13.11 -36.60
CA ARG A 488 -1.14 13.84 -37.47
C ARG A 488 -2.58 13.58 -37.02
N ALA A 489 -3.44 14.58 -37.17
CA ALA A 489 -4.74 14.73 -36.49
C ALA A 489 -5.94 13.99 -37.12
N GLY A 490 -6.98 13.76 -36.32
CA GLY A 490 -8.30 13.24 -36.71
C GLY A 490 -9.44 13.81 -35.85
N ARG A 491 -10.66 13.91 -36.43
CA ARG A 491 -11.86 14.59 -35.87
C ARG A 491 -12.76 13.67 -35.03
N PHE A 492 -13.54 14.27 -34.11
CA PHE A 492 -14.51 13.59 -33.24
C PHE A 492 -15.98 13.82 -33.61
N LYS A 493 -16.82 12.80 -33.34
CA LYS A 493 -18.29 12.86 -33.23
C LYS A 493 -18.77 11.77 -32.26
N TRP A 494 -19.85 11.98 -31.52
CA TRP A 494 -20.50 10.95 -30.69
C TRP A 494 -21.97 10.72 -31.07
N PRO A 495 -22.54 9.49 -30.98
CA PRO A 495 -23.95 9.21 -31.20
C PRO A 495 -24.82 9.37 -29.93
N LEU A 496 -26.02 9.92 -30.11
CA LEU A 496 -27.06 10.08 -29.08
C LEU A 496 -27.52 8.73 -28.49
N ALA A 497 -27.54 8.61 -27.17
CA ALA A 497 -28.35 7.62 -26.46
C ALA A 497 -29.64 8.29 -25.98
N ASP A 498 -30.74 7.98 -26.64
CA ASP A 498 -32.07 8.53 -26.40
C ASP A 498 -32.75 7.77 -25.24
N HIS A 499 -33.00 8.44 -24.11
CA HIS A 499 -33.87 7.93 -23.06
C HIS A 499 -35.02 8.91 -22.81
N ALA A 500 -36.09 8.72 -23.58
CA ALA A 500 -37.37 9.36 -23.41
C ALA A 500 -37.96 9.09 -22.01
N ALA A 501 -38.22 10.16 -21.28
CA ALA A 501 -38.89 10.17 -19.99
C ALA A 501 -40.37 9.72 -20.11
N LYS A 502 -40.73 8.58 -19.51
CA LYS A 502 -42.12 8.25 -19.18
C LYS A 502 -42.55 9.05 -17.94
N ARG A 503 -43.13 10.23 -18.13
CA ARG A 503 -43.87 10.95 -17.07
C ARG A 503 -45.21 10.24 -16.81
N ARG A 504 -45.38 9.68 -15.60
CA ARG A 504 -46.69 9.24 -15.07
C ARG A 504 -47.51 10.46 -14.64
N ARG A 505 -48.80 10.48 -14.99
CA ARG A 505 -49.81 11.50 -14.61
C ARG A 505 -50.14 11.45 -13.09
N PRO A 506 -50.63 12.54 -12.48
CA PRO A 506 -51.09 12.56 -11.09
C PRO A 506 -52.54 12.05 -10.96
N PRO A 507 -52.98 11.59 -9.76
CA PRO A 507 -54.35 11.11 -9.57
C PRO A 507 -55.32 12.27 -9.30
N ARG A 508 -56.51 12.17 -9.89
CA ARG A 508 -57.69 13.02 -9.63
C ARG A 508 -58.36 12.60 -8.32
N GLN A 509 -58.66 13.58 -7.47
CA GLN A 509 -59.69 13.49 -6.43
C GLN A 509 -61.07 13.34 -7.08
N LEU A 510 -61.94 12.50 -6.49
CA LEU A 510 -63.40 12.61 -6.52
C LEU A 510 -63.98 11.70 -5.41
N TRP A 511 -64.56 12.31 -4.38
CA TRP A 511 -65.55 11.70 -3.47
C TRP A 511 -66.93 11.72 -4.14
N PRO A 512 -67.88 10.85 -3.73
CA PRO A 512 -68.87 11.32 -2.76
C PRO A 512 -69.24 10.33 -1.64
N HIS A 513 -69.81 10.91 -0.59
CA HIS A 513 -70.38 10.37 0.64
C HIS A 513 -71.40 9.23 0.49
N LEU A 514 -71.47 8.40 1.55
CA LEU A 514 -72.59 7.62 2.15
C LEU A 514 -72.01 6.26 2.61
N GLY A 515 -72.07 5.77 3.84
CA GLY A 515 -72.65 6.19 5.12
C GLY A 515 -72.56 5.01 6.10
N LEU A 516 -72.39 5.32 7.39
CA LEU A 516 -72.77 4.56 8.59
C LEU A 516 -72.10 3.20 8.98
N ARG A 517 -71.59 3.25 10.23
CA ARG A 517 -71.76 2.33 11.38
C ARG A 517 -70.69 1.25 11.66
N ARG A 518 -69.93 1.56 12.73
CA ARG A 518 -69.63 0.76 13.95
C ARG A 518 -69.55 -0.77 13.79
N LEU A 519 -68.38 -1.33 14.07
CA LEU A 519 -67.99 -1.84 15.40
C LEU A 519 -66.47 -1.93 15.49
#